data_AF-A0A349K3C6-F1
#
_entry.id   AF-A0A349K3C6-F1
#
_cell.length_a   1.000
_cell.length_b   1.000
_cell.length_c   1.000
_cell.angle_alpha   90.00
_cell.angle_beta   90.00
_cell.angle_gamma   90.00
#
_symmetry.space_group_name_H-M   'P 1'
#
loop_
_entity.id
_entity.type
_entity.pdbx_description
1 polymer ?
#
loop_
_entity_poly.entity_id
_entity_poly.type
_entity_poly.pdbx_seq_one_letter_code
_entity_poly.pdbx_strand_id
1 'polypeptide(L)'
;MFTFDIQMEDPEVQKLVTYHVGSDNYQGGRLAGESMMKATGGSGKIGIINLPEANSCKKRVDGFKDYLRENNSKLEIVIELNGKGDRVKGAEVAADMLTAHGDLVGIFGINDPCALGAWASVKEAGKLGQITIIGFDGSPDGKIGVFEKKLYDTPMQFPGQMATKTVEAFLKYAAGDDL
;
A
#
# COMPACT_ATOMS: atom_id res chain seq x y z
N MET A 1 8.43 -1.62 25.74
CA MET A 1 9.10 -1.41 24.44
C MET A 1 8.33 -0.37 23.66
N PHE A 2 8.99 0.58 23.02
CA PHE A 2 8.35 1.52 22.10
C PHE A 2 8.55 1.01 20.68
N THR A 3 7.49 0.92 19.89
CA THR A 3 7.55 0.44 18.51
C THR A 3 7.00 1.49 17.56
N PHE A 4 7.41 1.42 16.30
CA PHE A 4 6.90 2.29 15.25
C PHE A 4 6.70 1.53 13.94
N ASP A 5 5.91 2.11 13.03
CA ASP A 5 5.61 1.64 11.68
C ASP A 5 4.73 0.37 11.61
N ILE A 6 5.24 -0.79 12.04
CA ILE A 6 4.51 -2.07 11.98
C ILE A 6 3.98 -2.43 13.37
N GLN A 7 2.65 -2.49 13.48
CA GLN A 7 1.99 -2.91 14.71
C GLN A 7 2.08 -4.43 14.88
N MET A 8 2.58 -4.87 16.04
CA MET A 8 2.64 -6.29 16.43
C MET A 8 1.22 -6.84 16.62
N GLU A 9 0.97 -8.04 16.08
CA GLU A 9 -0.34 -8.73 16.21
C GLU A 9 -0.35 -9.76 17.34
N ASP A 10 0.81 -10.32 17.71
CA ASP A 10 0.91 -11.34 18.75
C ASP A 10 0.52 -10.76 20.14
N PRO A 11 -0.51 -11.30 20.82
CA PRO A 11 -0.99 -10.76 22.09
C PRO A 11 0.04 -10.77 23.21
N GLU A 12 0.96 -11.75 23.23
CA GLU A 12 2.01 -11.82 24.24
C GLU A 12 3.10 -10.78 23.97
N VAL A 13 3.45 -10.54 22.70
CA VAL A 13 4.37 -9.46 22.32
C VAL A 13 3.73 -8.09 22.58
N GLN A 14 2.43 -7.92 22.36
CA GLN A 14 1.73 -6.67 22.64
C GLN A 14 1.82 -6.26 24.12
N LYS A 15 1.84 -7.21 25.06
CA LYS A 15 2.05 -6.91 26.49
C LYS A 15 3.43 -6.29 26.77
N LEU A 16 4.41 -6.51 25.89
CA LEU A 16 5.74 -5.92 25.98
C LEU A 16 5.80 -4.52 25.35
N VAL A 17 4.78 -4.13 24.58
CA VAL A 17 4.70 -2.82 23.91
C VAL A 17 4.05 -1.81 24.84
N THR A 18 4.81 -0.77 25.17
CA THR A 18 4.37 0.36 25.99
C THR A 18 3.58 1.36 25.15
N TYR A 19 4.04 1.63 23.93
CA TYR A 19 3.42 2.57 23.01
C TYR A 19 3.82 2.23 21.57
N HIS A 20 2.90 2.43 20.63
CA HIS A 20 3.12 2.21 19.20
C HIS A 20 2.73 3.45 18.40
N VAL A 21 3.60 3.89 17.50
CA VAL A 21 3.28 4.96 16.54
C VAL A 21 3.35 4.40 15.12
N GLY A 22 2.22 4.43 14.41
CA GLY A 22 2.15 3.99 13.02
C GLY A 22 1.19 4.86 12.22
N SER A 23 1.31 4.76 10.90
CA SER A 23 0.29 5.31 9.98
C SER A 23 -1.04 4.59 10.17
N ASP A 24 -2.15 5.30 9.96
CA ASP A 24 -3.44 4.64 9.75
C ASP A 24 -3.44 3.95 8.37
N ASN A 25 -2.92 2.73 8.37
CA ASN A 25 -2.75 1.93 7.15
C ASN A 25 -4.11 1.55 6.53
N TYR A 26 -5.16 1.41 7.34
CA TYR A 26 -6.50 1.13 6.84
C TYR A 26 -7.06 2.34 6.10
N GLN A 27 -6.99 3.52 6.72
CA GLN A 27 -7.41 4.76 6.05
C GLN A 27 -6.58 5.04 4.80
N GLY A 28 -5.27 4.80 4.83
CA GLY A 28 -4.44 4.92 3.63
C GLY A 28 -4.86 3.94 2.52
N GLY A 29 -5.24 2.71 2.89
CA GLY A 29 -5.81 1.74 1.96
C GLY A 29 -7.10 2.24 1.31
N ARG A 30 -7.99 2.86 2.10
CA ARG A 30 -9.21 3.50 1.59
C ARG A 30 -8.91 4.59 0.59
N LEU A 31 -7.91 5.44 0.84
CA LEU A 31 -7.45 6.47 -0.10
C LEU A 31 -6.93 5.85 -1.41
N ALA A 32 -6.19 4.73 -1.35
CA ALA A 32 -5.78 4.01 -2.55
C ALA A 32 -6.98 3.48 -3.35
N GLY A 33 -8.02 2.97 -2.65
CA GLY A 33 -9.27 2.52 -3.26
C GLY A 33 -10.03 3.63 -3.97
N GLU A 34 -10.10 4.81 -3.34
CA GLU A 34 -10.66 6.03 -3.93
C GLU A 34 -9.92 6.42 -5.21
N SER A 35 -8.59 6.49 -5.16
CA SER A 35 -7.77 6.87 -6.30
C SER A 35 -7.91 5.86 -7.45
N MET A 36 -7.96 4.55 -7.16
CA MET A 36 -8.22 3.52 -8.18
C MET A 36 -9.59 3.69 -8.83
N MET A 37 -10.64 3.87 -8.03
CA MET A 37 -12.01 4.03 -8.53
C MET A 37 -12.13 5.28 -9.42
N LYS A 38 -11.52 6.40 -8.99
CA LYS A 38 -11.49 7.64 -9.76
C LYS A 38 -10.75 7.49 -11.09
N ALA A 39 -9.58 6.84 -11.08
CA ALA A 39 -8.74 6.68 -12.27
C ALA A 39 -9.37 5.75 -13.33
N THR A 40 -10.07 4.71 -12.88
CA THR A 40 -10.66 3.68 -13.76
C THR A 40 -12.12 3.95 -14.11
N GLY A 41 -12.74 4.97 -13.53
CA GLY A 41 -14.19 5.18 -13.62
C GLY A 41 -15.01 4.15 -12.85
N GLY A 42 -14.37 3.38 -11.97
CA GLY A 42 -15.03 2.44 -11.04
C GLY A 42 -15.52 1.14 -11.66
N SER A 43 -14.94 0.68 -12.78
CA SER A 43 -15.31 -0.59 -13.43
C SER A 43 -14.13 -1.27 -14.09
N GLY A 44 -14.15 -2.60 -14.16
CA GLY A 44 -13.13 -3.42 -14.83
C GLY A 44 -12.38 -4.34 -13.87
N LYS A 45 -11.37 -5.05 -14.36
CA LYS A 45 -10.61 -6.00 -13.54
C LYS A 45 -9.34 -5.38 -12.98
N ILE A 46 -9.04 -5.64 -11.72
CA ILE A 46 -7.85 -5.14 -11.05
C ILE A 46 -7.08 -6.26 -10.35
N GLY A 47 -5.77 -6.04 -10.19
CA GLY A 47 -4.88 -6.91 -9.42
C GLY A 47 -4.35 -6.21 -8.16
N ILE A 48 -3.97 -6.99 -7.15
CA ILE A 48 -3.31 -6.50 -5.93
C ILE A 48 -1.97 -7.20 -5.75
N ILE A 49 -0.90 -6.42 -5.63
CA ILE A 49 0.43 -6.93 -5.26
C ILE A 49 0.61 -6.67 -3.76
N ASN A 50 0.53 -7.73 -2.96
CA ASN A 50 0.45 -7.70 -1.50
C ASN A 50 1.75 -8.19 -0.80
N LEU A 51 1.81 -8.02 0.52
CA LEU A 51 2.71 -8.68 1.47
C LEU A 51 1.86 -9.09 2.69
N PRO A 52 1.12 -10.21 2.63
CA PRO A 52 0.18 -10.62 3.68
C PRO A 52 0.86 -10.95 5.01
N GLU A 53 2.17 -11.12 5.06
CA GLU A 53 2.93 -11.35 6.28
C GLU A 53 3.02 -10.09 7.17
N ALA A 54 2.79 -8.88 6.61
CA ALA A 54 2.88 -7.63 7.34
C ALA A 54 1.49 -7.05 7.66
N ASN A 55 1.20 -6.85 8.94
CA ASN A 55 -0.08 -6.29 9.41
C ASN A 55 -0.43 -4.93 8.77
N SER A 56 0.56 -4.06 8.60
CA SER A 56 0.37 -2.78 7.89
C SER A 56 -0.15 -2.99 6.47
N CYS A 57 0.39 -3.96 5.74
CA CYS A 57 -0.02 -4.28 4.37
C CYS A 57 -1.41 -4.93 4.33
N LYS A 58 -1.74 -5.81 5.29
CA LYS A 58 -3.11 -6.36 5.44
C LYS A 58 -4.13 -5.22 5.58
N LYS A 59 -3.88 -4.28 6.50
CA LYS A 59 -4.76 -3.12 6.71
C LYS A 59 -4.92 -2.25 5.45
N ARG A 60 -3.85 -2.04 4.68
CA ARG A 60 -3.92 -1.32 3.39
C ARG A 60 -4.86 -2.03 2.41
N VAL A 61 -4.72 -3.34 2.27
CA VAL A 61 -5.57 -4.15 1.37
C VAL A 61 -7.02 -4.18 1.86
N ASP A 62 -7.25 -4.33 3.16
CA ASP A 62 -8.60 -4.33 3.74
C ASP A 62 -9.30 -2.99 3.50
N GLY A 63 -8.61 -1.88 3.79
CA GLY A 63 -9.14 -0.52 3.53
C GLY A 63 -9.43 -0.28 2.05
N PHE A 64 -8.55 -0.76 1.16
CA PHE A 64 -8.77 -0.68 -0.28
C PHE A 64 -10.03 -1.44 -0.70
N LYS A 65 -10.18 -2.70 -0.27
CA LYS A 65 -11.32 -3.56 -0.59
C LYS A 65 -12.62 -3.00 -0.02
N ASP A 66 -12.61 -2.58 1.23
CA ASP A 66 -13.78 -2.02 1.91
C ASP A 66 -14.26 -0.74 1.24
N TYR A 67 -13.34 0.15 0.85
CA TYR A 67 -13.72 1.37 0.13
C TYR A 67 -14.43 1.03 -1.19
N LEU A 68 -13.89 0.10 -1.98
CA LEU A 68 -14.51 -0.30 -3.26
C LEU A 68 -15.91 -0.89 -3.04
N ARG A 69 -16.08 -1.75 -2.04
CA ARG A 69 -17.37 -2.37 -1.67
C ARG A 69 -18.37 -1.30 -1.24
N GLU A 70 -17.99 -0.43 -0.32
CA GLU A 70 -18.89 0.57 0.27
C GLU A 70 -19.33 1.64 -0.73
N ASN A 71 -18.53 1.90 -1.76
CA ASN A 71 -18.85 2.85 -2.83
C ASN A 71 -19.50 2.19 -4.05
N ASN A 72 -19.97 0.95 -3.95
CA ASN A 72 -20.63 0.21 -5.03
C ASN A 72 -19.81 0.18 -6.34
N SER A 73 -18.49 0.04 -6.22
CA SER A 73 -17.61 -0.10 -7.36
C SER A 73 -17.94 -1.36 -8.17
N LYS A 74 -17.81 -1.28 -9.49
CA LYS A 74 -17.85 -2.43 -10.42
C LYS A 74 -16.45 -2.96 -10.73
N LEU A 75 -15.44 -2.54 -9.97
CA LEU A 75 -14.10 -3.11 -10.05
C LEU A 75 -14.09 -4.52 -9.45
N GLU A 76 -13.56 -5.47 -10.19
CA GLU A 76 -13.40 -6.85 -9.76
C GLU A 76 -11.93 -7.13 -9.46
N ILE A 77 -11.63 -7.52 -8.21
CA ILE A 77 -10.28 -7.97 -7.85
C ILE A 77 -10.15 -9.42 -8.30
N VAL A 78 -9.51 -9.63 -9.45
CA VAL A 78 -9.41 -10.97 -10.07
C VAL A 78 -8.18 -11.74 -9.65
N ILE A 79 -7.18 -11.05 -9.10
CA ILE A 79 -5.92 -11.66 -8.69
C ILE A 79 -5.23 -10.87 -7.57
N GLU A 80 -4.68 -11.58 -6.60
CA GLU A 80 -3.87 -11.01 -5.53
C GLU A 80 -2.64 -11.90 -5.33
N LEU A 81 -1.44 -11.34 -5.54
CA LEU A 81 -0.17 -12.09 -5.44
C LEU A 81 0.78 -11.41 -4.47
N ASN A 82 1.64 -12.23 -3.84
CA ASN A 82 2.62 -11.74 -2.90
C ASN A 82 3.86 -11.19 -3.62
N GLY A 83 4.00 -9.86 -3.67
CA GLY A 83 5.15 -9.15 -4.22
C GLY A 83 6.29 -8.95 -3.23
N LYS A 84 6.17 -9.48 -2.01
CA LYS A 84 7.18 -9.43 -0.95
C LYS A 84 7.62 -8.02 -0.51
N GLY A 85 6.83 -7.00 -0.85
CA GLY A 85 7.18 -5.59 -0.62
C GLY A 85 8.38 -5.12 -1.44
N ASP A 86 8.83 -5.91 -2.42
CA ASP A 86 10.04 -5.68 -3.20
C ASP A 86 9.72 -5.28 -4.64
N ARG A 87 10.63 -4.52 -5.24
CA ARG A 87 10.47 -4.01 -6.61
C ARG A 87 10.66 -5.09 -7.67
N VAL A 88 11.67 -5.94 -7.53
CA VAL A 88 11.93 -7.03 -8.49
C VAL A 88 10.81 -8.04 -8.41
N LYS A 89 10.46 -8.47 -7.19
CA LYS A 89 9.37 -9.43 -7.02
C LYS A 89 8.01 -8.84 -7.42
N GLY A 90 7.78 -7.55 -7.17
CA GLY A 90 6.61 -6.82 -7.67
C GLY A 90 6.49 -6.84 -9.20
N ALA A 91 7.62 -6.69 -9.92
CA ALA A 91 7.63 -6.80 -11.38
C ALA A 91 7.30 -8.22 -11.86
N GLU A 92 7.91 -9.24 -11.26
CA GLU A 92 7.63 -10.65 -11.59
C GLU A 92 6.14 -10.96 -11.47
N VAL A 93 5.54 -10.67 -10.31
CA VAL A 93 4.12 -11.00 -10.09
C VAL A 93 3.19 -10.15 -10.95
N ALA A 94 3.56 -8.92 -11.29
CA ALA A 94 2.79 -8.13 -12.25
C ALA A 94 2.81 -8.75 -13.65
N ALA A 95 3.94 -9.30 -14.10
CA ALA A 95 4.01 -10.01 -15.37
C ALA A 95 3.12 -11.26 -15.37
N ASP A 96 3.09 -12.00 -14.27
CA ASP A 96 2.17 -13.14 -14.08
C ASP A 96 0.70 -12.69 -14.15
N MET A 97 0.35 -11.58 -13.47
CA MET A 97 -1.00 -11.01 -13.52
C MET A 97 -1.41 -10.62 -14.94
N LEU A 98 -0.52 -9.96 -15.70
CA LEU A 98 -0.78 -9.53 -17.07
C LEU A 98 -0.96 -10.70 -18.04
N THR A 99 -0.29 -11.83 -17.75
CA THR A 99 -0.39 -13.08 -18.51
C THR A 99 -1.71 -13.79 -18.22
N ALA A 100 -2.08 -13.89 -16.93
CA ALA A 100 -3.34 -14.51 -16.50
C ALA A 100 -4.58 -13.67 -16.85
N HIS A 101 -4.45 -12.34 -16.77
CA HIS A 101 -5.53 -11.38 -16.94
C HIS A 101 -5.09 -10.24 -17.87
N GLY A 102 -5.15 -10.50 -19.17
CA GLY A 102 -4.76 -9.53 -20.19
C GLY A 102 -5.63 -8.26 -20.22
N ASP A 103 -6.80 -8.30 -19.60
CA ASP A 103 -7.84 -7.26 -19.56
C ASP A 103 -7.88 -6.47 -18.24
N LEU A 104 -6.80 -6.51 -17.45
CA LEU A 104 -6.65 -5.64 -16.28
C LEU A 104 -6.71 -4.16 -16.68
N VAL A 105 -7.43 -3.37 -15.87
CA VAL A 105 -7.50 -1.91 -15.98
C VAL A 105 -6.72 -1.22 -14.86
N GLY A 106 -6.33 -1.96 -13.82
CA GLY A 106 -5.59 -1.39 -12.70
C GLY A 106 -4.82 -2.40 -11.84
N ILE A 107 -3.76 -1.93 -11.20
CA ILE A 107 -2.97 -2.68 -10.23
C ILE A 107 -2.76 -1.80 -8.99
N PHE A 108 -3.06 -2.34 -7.81
CA PHE A 108 -2.67 -1.73 -6.54
C PHE A 108 -1.45 -2.45 -5.96
N GLY A 109 -0.33 -1.75 -5.80
CA GLY A 109 0.82 -2.24 -5.06
C GLY A 109 0.78 -1.72 -3.63
N ILE A 110 0.91 -2.62 -2.64
CA ILE A 110 0.81 -2.23 -1.21
C ILE A 110 1.90 -1.27 -0.74
N ASN A 111 2.91 -1.00 -1.57
CA ASN A 111 3.98 -0.04 -1.36
C ASN A 111 4.53 0.46 -2.71
N ASP A 112 5.31 1.54 -2.69
CA ASP A 112 5.88 2.16 -3.89
C ASP A 112 6.86 1.21 -4.63
N PRO A 113 7.72 0.42 -3.95
CA PRO A 113 8.53 -0.59 -4.62
C PRO A 113 7.72 -1.56 -5.49
N CYS A 114 6.68 -2.19 -4.95
CA CYS A 114 5.83 -3.11 -5.70
C CYS A 114 5.11 -2.41 -6.86
N ALA A 115 4.59 -1.19 -6.64
CA ALA A 115 3.91 -0.42 -7.68
C ALA A 115 4.85 0.00 -8.82
N LEU A 116 6.08 0.42 -8.50
CA LEU A 116 7.10 0.75 -9.50
C LEU A 116 7.63 -0.48 -10.24
N GLY A 117 7.65 -1.65 -9.57
CA GLY A 117 7.89 -2.94 -10.21
C GLY A 117 6.78 -3.28 -11.21
N ALA A 118 5.52 -3.15 -10.80
CA ALA A 118 4.37 -3.36 -11.68
C ALA A 118 4.41 -2.45 -12.92
N TRP A 119 4.79 -1.19 -12.75
CA TRP A 119 4.94 -0.26 -13.87
C TRP A 119 5.99 -0.73 -14.89
N ALA A 120 7.10 -1.29 -14.42
CA ALA A 120 8.12 -1.83 -15.32
C ALA A 120 7.56 -2.97 -16.17
N SER A 121 6.82 -3.90 -15.58
CA SER A 121 6.19 -5.02 -16.30
C SER A 121 5.09 -4.55 -17.26
N VAL A 122 4.28 -3.58 -16.86
CA VAL A 122 3.26 -2.97 -17.75
C VAL A 122 3.93 -2.27 -18.94
N LYS A 123 5.08 -1.62 -18.73
CA LYS A 123 5.89 -1.02 -19.79
C LYS A 123 6.43 -2.07 -20.76
N GLU A 124 7.05 -3.11 -20.25
CA GLU A 124 7.61 -4.20 -21.07
C GLU A 124 6.53 -4.92 -21.88
N ALA A 125 5.32 -5.06 -21.31
CA ALA A 125 4.16 -5.62 -22.00
C ALA A 125 3.52 -4.67 -23.03
N GLY A 126 4.03 -3.44 -23.20
CA GLY A 126 3.47 -2.45 -24.14
C GLY A 126 2.08 -1.93 -23.73
N LYS A 127 1.72 -2.01 -22.45
CA LYS A 127 0.39 -1.65 -21.92
C LYS A 127 0.35 -0.34 -21.15
N LEU A 128 1.36 0.51 -21.30
CA LEU A 128 1.34 1.85 -20.72
C LEU A 128 0.10 2.63 -21.17
N GLY A 129 -0.52 3.34 -20.24
CA GLY A 129 -1.75 4.10 -20.47
C GLY A 129 -3.03 3.26 -20.49
N GLN A 130 -2.94 1.92 -20.50
CA GLN A 130 -4.11 1.03 -20.42
C GLN A 130 -4.37 0.57 -18.98
N ILE A 131 -3.33 0.52 -18.16
CA ILE A 131 -3.39 0.00 -16.79
C ILE A 131 -3.01 1.11 -15.82
N THR A 132 -3.96 1.46 -14.94
CA THR A 132 -3.73 2.38 -13.83
C THR A 132 -2.90 1.69 -12.75
N ILE A 133 -1.91 2.38 -12.18
CA ILE A 133 -1.10 1.83 -11.08
C ILE A 133 -1.17 2.77 -9.90
N ILE A 134 -1.59 2.23 -8.74
CA ILE A 134 -1.63 2.94 -7.46
C ILE A 134 -0.58 2.31 -6.55
N GLY A 135 0.26 3.15 -5.96
CA GLY A 135 1.22 2.76 -4.93
C GLY A 135 0.75 3.09 -3.53
N PHE A 136 1.69 3.09 -2.59
CA PHE A 136 1.51 3.52 -1.22
C PHE A 136 2.90 3.81 -0.65
N ASP A 137 3.02 4.77 0.26
CA ASP A 137 4.20 5.21 1.03
C ASP A 137 4.46 6.70 0.80
N GLY A 138 4.25 7.19 -0.43
CA GLY A 138 4.67 8.53 -0.82
C GLY A 138 6.17 8.75 -0.62
N SER A 139 6.95 7.70 -0.87
CA SER A 139 8.41 7.74 -0.86
C SER A 139 8.94 8.73 -1.91
N PRO A 140 10.21 9.17 -1.82
CA PRO A 140 10.80 10.00 -2.87
C PRO A 140 10.62 9.41 -4.27
N ASP A 141 10.86 8.09 -4.42
CA ASP A 141 10.69 7.38 -5.69
C ASP A 141 9.22 7.28 -6.11
N GLY A 142 8.30 7.06 -5.18
CA GLY A 142 6.85 7.06 -5.46
C GLY A 142 6.36 8.43 -5.93
N LYS A 143 6.82 9.51 -5.29
CA LYS A 143 6.51 10.89 -5.70
C LYS A 143 7.04 11.22 -7.09
N ILE A 144 8.28 10.82 -7.39
CA ILE A 144 8.85 10.92 -8.74
C ILE A 144 8.02 10.08 -9.71
N GLY A 145 7.61 8.87 -9.31
CA GLY A 145 6.72 8.01 -10.08
C GLY A 145 5.40 8.68 -10.45
N VAL A 146 4.77 9.40 -9.52
CA VAL A 146 3.55 10.18 -9.80
C VAL A 146 3.86 11.36 -10.73
N PHE A 147 4.92 12.13 -10.46
CA PHE A 147 5.32 13.26 -11.30
C PHE A 147 5.59 12.85 -12.76
N GLU A 148 6.25 11.72 -12.95
CA GLU A 148 6.55 11.14 -14.26
C GLU A 148 5.38 10.32 -14.85
N LYS A 149 4.22 10.31 -14.19
CA LYS A 149 3.00 9.58 -14.60
C LYS A 149 3.20 8.06 -14.74
N LYS A 150 4.16 7.50 -13.99
CA LYS A 150 4.35 6.06 -13.83
C LYS A 150 3.30 5.47 -12.89
N LEU A 151 3.00 6.20 -11.82
CA LEU A 151 1.94 5.90 -10.86
C LEU A 151 0.86 6.97 -11.01
N TYR A 152 -0.40 6.59 -10.86
CA TYR A 152 -1.50 7.57 -10.82
C TYR A 152 -1.53 8.28 -9.47
N ASP A 153 -1.30 7.55 -8.37
CA ASP A 153 -1.27 8.10 -7.01
C ASP A 153 -0.47 7.19 -6.05
N THR A 154 -0.07 7.75 -4.91
CA THR A 154 0.55 7.02 -3.79
C THR A 154 0.19 7.68 -2.45
N PRO A 155 -0.76 7.12 -1.66
CA PRO A 155 -1.05 7.62 -0.32
C PRO A 155 0.21 7.67 0.53
N MET A 156 0.48 8.85 1.09
CA MET A 156 1.77 9.16 1.71
C MET A 156 1.78 8.84 3.21
N GLN A 157 2.91 8.29 3.66
CA GLN A 157 3.26 8.16 5.07
C GLN A 157 4.19 9.29 5.54
N PHE A 158 4.27 9.51 6.85
CA PHE A 158 5.12 10.53 7.46
C PHE A 158 6.15 9.92 8.44
N PRO A 159 7.14 9.14 7.96
CA PRO A 159 8.09 8.43 8.83
C PRO A 159 8.89 9.35 9.75
N GLY A 160 9.23 10.57 9.31
CA GLY A 160 9.87 11.57 10.18
C GLY A 160 8.99 11.94 11.38
N GLN A 161 7.69 12.15 11.17
CA GLN A 161 6.76 12.43 12.26
C GLN A 161 6.55 11.21 13.16
N MET A 162 6.50 10.00 12.58
CA MET A 162 6.39 8.76 13.37
C MET A 162 7.60 8.61 14.31
N ALA A 163 8.81 8.84 13.81
CA ALA A 163 10.03 8.80 14.62
C ALA A 163 10.02 9.85 15.74
N THR A 164 9.73 11.12 15.40
CA THR A 164 9.63 12.21 16.39
C THR A 164 8.62 11.89 17.48
N LYS A 165 7.40 11.48 17.11
CA LYS A 165 6.33 11.13 18.07
C LYS A 165 6.70 9.93 18.95
N THR A 166 7.44 8.96 18.41
CA THR A 166 7.90 7.81 19.18
C THR A 166 8.89 8.23 20.26
N VAL A 167 9.84 9.12 19.93
CA VAL A 167 10.80 9.66 20.90
C VAL A 167 10.10 10.54 21.93
N GLU A 168 9.15 11.39 21.51
CA GLU A 168 8.34 12.20 22.42
C GLU A 168 7.59 11.32 23.43
N ALA A 169 6.95 10.25 22.98
CA ALA A 169 6.28 9.29 23.85
C ALA A 169 7.27 8.63 24.82
N PHE A 170 8.43 8.20 24.33
CA PHE A 170 9.46 7.63 25.20
C PHE A 170 9.90 8.60 26.32
N LEU A 171 10.15 9.87 25.97
CA LEU A 171 10.59 10.88 26.93
C LEU A 171 9.51 11.17 27.99
N LYS A 172 8.24 11.28 27.59
CA LYS A 172 7.11 11.43 28.52
C LYS A 172 7.03 10.27 29.51
N TYR A 173 7.06 9.04 28.99
CA TYR A 173 7.04 7.85 29.83
C TYR A 173 8.23 7.81 30.81
N ALA A 174 9.44 8.16 30.36
CA ALA A 174 10.63 8.21 31.21
C ALA A 174 10.55 9.29 32.30
N ALA A 175 9.81 10.38 32.06
CA ALA A 175 9.55 11.43 33.03
C ALA A 175 8.43 11.07 34.04
N GLY A 176 7.69 9.99 33.79
CA GLY A 176 6.51 9.61 34.59
C GLY A 176 5.22 10.30 34.16
N ASP A 177 5.19 10.91 32.98
CA ASP A 177 4.00 11.55 32.40
C ASP A 177 3.10 10.52 31.70
N ASP A 178 1.83 10.86 31.54
CA ASP A 178 0.88 10.08 30.75
C ASP A 178 1.22 10.12 29.24
N LEU A 179 0.96 8.99 28.56
CA LEU A 179 1.24 8.76 27.14
C LEU A 179 0.10 9.16 26.20
#